data_AF-A0AAW8PZD7-F1
#
_entry.id   AF-A0AAW8PZD7-F1
#
_cell.length_a   1.000
_cell.length_b   1.000
_cell.length_c   1.000
_cell.angle_alpha   90.00
_cell.angle_beta   90.00
_cell.angle_gamma   90.00
#
_symmetry.space_group_name_H-M   'P 1'
#
loop_
_entity.id
_entity.type
_entity.pdbx_description
1 polymer ?
#
loop_
_entity_poly.entity_id
_entity_poly.type
_entity_poly.pdbx_seq_one_letter_code
_entity_poly.pdbx_strand_id
1 'polypeptide(L)'
;MPKKIKVWYCTKVAANWLLLCKNKDEIIEETKALIEVCKNSKPTKRTHYTKLNEWIDQLSKFTTEKFYGYGFVNGDREANKDNYPVRYWCKLDSLIVDIIWSPHLKSETSNHHSSAYSRNEAYIAELQLILKIAENPESYDLTV
;
A
#
# COMPACT_ATOMS: atom_id res chain seq x y z
N MET A 1 14.84 -12.62 -4.40
CA MET A 1 14.25 -12.48 -3.05
C MET A 1 13.00 -13.36 -2.97
N PRO A 2 12.83 -14.21 -1.94
CA PRO A 2 11.57 -14.93 -1.70
C PRO A 2 10.36 -13.98 -1.68
N LYS A 3 9.24 -14.36 -2.30
CA LYS A 3 8.11 -13.44 -2.57
C LYS A 3 7.49 -12.82 -1.29
N LYS A 4 7.43 -13.58 -0.18
CA LYS A 4 6.98 -13.06 1.13
C LYS A 4 7.89 -11.97 1.68
N ILE A 5 9.19 -12.03 1.38
CA ILE A 5 10.17 -11.02 1.79
C ILE A 5 9.99 -9.75 0.97
N LYS A 6 9.52 -9.84 -0.29
CA LYS A 6 9.25 -8.68 -1.16
C LYS A 6 8.16 -7.77 -0.58
N VAL A 7 7.06 -8.31 -0.08
CA VAL A 7 5.98 -7.47 0.50
C VAL A 7 6.44 -6.84 1.81
N TRP A 8 7.10 -7.62 2.68
CA TRP A 8 7.64 -7.06 3.91
C TRP A 8 8.65 -5.93 3.65
N TYR A 9 9.51 -6.10 2.64
CA TYR A 9 10.38 -5.06 2.14
C TYR A 9 9.61 -3.83 1.65
N CYS A 10 8.55 -4.00 0.84
CA CYS A 10 7.72 -2.88 0.38
C CYS A 10 7.06 -2.12 1.54
N THR A 11 6.54 -2.82 2.55
CA THR A 11 5.92 -2.23 3.74
C THR A 11 6.95 -1.41 4.54
N LYS A 12 8.15 -1.97 4.78
CA LYS A 12 9.25 -1.23 5.44
C LYS A 12 9.68 0.01 4.64
N VAL A 13 9.82 -0.13 3.32
CA VAL A 13 10.20 0.98 2.44
C VAL A 13 9.16 2.09 2.48
N ALA A 14 7.86 1.75 2.42
CA ALA A 14 6.78 2.72 2.55
C ALA A 14 6.84 3.44 3.91
N ALA A 15 7.01 2.70 5.00
CA ALA A 15 7.14 3.30 6.33
C ALA A 15 8.36 4.22 6.44
N ASN A 16 9.51 3.83 5.89
CA ASN A 16 10.71 4.68 5.88
C ASN A 16 10.48 5.97 5.08
N TRP A 17 9.86 5.88 3.89
CA TRP A 17 9.54 7.09 3.11
C TRP A 17 8.52 7.99 3.81
N LEU A 18 7.53 7.42 4.51
CA LEU A 18 6.60 8.19 5.34
C LEU A 18 7.34 8.98 6.43
N LEU A 19 8.32 8.36 7.11
CA LEU A 19 9.13 9.02 8.14
C LEU A 19 9.98 10.17 7.57
N LEU A 20 10.35 10.12 6.30
CA LEU A 20 11.13 11.16 5.61
C LEU A 20 10.25 12.29 5.03
N CYS A 21 8.92 12.17 5.09
CA CYS A 21 8.02 13.21 4.63
C CYS A 21 8.00 14.40 5.59
N LYS A 22 8.14 15.62 5.06
CA LYS A 22 8.04 16.86 5.87
C LYS A 22 6.63 17.07 6.44
N ASN A 23 5.60 16.63 5.70
CA ASN A 23 4.19 16.69 6.06
C ASN A 23 3.66 15.32 6.54
N LYS A 24 4.47 14.58 7.30
CA LYS A 24 4.16 13.22 7.77
C LYS A 24 2.77 13.10 8.41
N ASP A 25 2.39 14.03 9.28
CA ASP A 25 1.14 13.95 10.03
C ASP A 25 -0.09 14.04 9.11
N GLU A 26 -0.02 14.88 8.07
CA GLU A 26 -1.05 14.97 7.02
C GLU A 26 -1.15 13.63 6.27
N ILE A 27 -0.02 13.06 5.84
CA ILE A 27 0.00 11.80 5.10
C ILE A 27 -0.50 10.63 5.97
N ILE A 28 -0.26 10.66 7.29
CA ILE A 28 -0.84 9.70 8.23
C ILE A 28 -2.37 9.76 8.20
N GLU A 29 -2.97 10.95 8.26
CA GLU A 29 -4.43 11.11 8.19
C GLU A 29 -4.99 10.67 6.83
N GLU A 30 -4.29 10.99 5.74
CA GLU A 30 -4.67 10.52 4.40
C GLU A 30 -4.58 8.99 4.27
N THR A 31 -3.60 8.36 4.92
CA THR A 31 -3.45 6.91 4.97
C THR A 31 -4.58 6.26 5.77
N LYS A 32 -4.99 6.89 6.88
CA LYS A 32 -6.21 6.47 7.62
C LYS A 32 -7.45 6.60 6.74
N ALA A 33 -7.57 7.65 5.94
CA ALA A 33 -8.66 7.79 4.97
C ALA A 33 -8.67 6.66 3.92
N LEU A 34 -7.49 6.24 3.41
CA LEU A 34 -7.39 5.08 2.53
C LEU A 34 -7.85 3.78 3.22
N ILE A 35 -7.50 3.58 4.50
CA ILE A 35 -7.99 2.44 5.28
C ILE A 35 -9.52 2.46 5.36
N GLU A 36 -10.13 3.63 5.58
CA GLU A 36 -11.60 3.76 5.59
C GLU A 36 -12.21 3.49 4.21
N VAL A 37 -11.57 3.90 3.11
CA VAL A 37 -11.99 3.51 1.75
C VAL A 37 -11.97 1.99 1.61
N CYS A 38 -10.92 1.31 2.08
CA CYS A 38 -10.81 -0.15 2.03
C CYS A 38 -11.90 -0.84 2.85
N LYS A 39 -12.19 -0.35 4.08
CA LYS A 39 -13.25 -0.90 4.94
C LYS A 39 -14.64 -0.71 4.37
N ASN A 40 -14.87 0.39 3.66
CA ASN A 40 -16.16 0.71 3.05
C ASN A 40 -16.31 0.10 1.64
N SER A 41 -15.20 -0.26 0.99
CA SER A 41 -15.24 -1.11 -0.20
C SER A 41 -15.87 -2.44 0.19
N LYS A 42 -16.89 -2.91 -0.55
CA LYS A 42 -17.55 -4.20 -0.31
C LYS A 42 -17.04 -5.21 -1.34
N PRO A 43 -15.74 -5.60 -1.30
CA PRO A 43 -15.15 -6.44 -2.33
C PRO A 43 -15.76 -7.84 -2.30
N THR A 44 -15.81 -8.47 -3.47
CA THR A 44 -16.33 -9.82 -3.58
C THR A 44 -15.42 -10.83 -2.88
N LYS A 45 -16.06 -11.80 -2.22
CA LYS A 45 -15.40 -12.99 -1.67
C LYS A 45 -15.14 -14.08 -2.72
N ARG A 46 -15.70 -13.94 -3.93
CA ARG A 46 -15.46 -14.89 -5.02
C ARG A 46 -13.99 -14.82 -5.46
N THR A 47 -13.40 -15.98 -5.70
CA THR A 47 -12.00 -16.15 -6.13
C THR A 47 -11.86 -16.00 -7.65
N HIS A 48 -10.67 -16.28 -8.19
CA HIS A 48 -10.38 -16.31 -9.64
C HIS A 48 -10.71 -14.98 -10.33
N TYR A 49 -10.15 -13.87 -9.79
CA TYR A 49 -10.21 -12.53 -10.39
C TYR A 49 -11.61 -11.89 -10.49
N THR A 50 -12.66 -12.53 -9.98
CA THR A 50 -14.02 -11.99 -9.98
C THR A 50 -14.02 -10.58 -9.37
N LYS A 51 -14.48 -9.57 -10.13
CA LYS A 51 -14.55 -8.15 -9.74
C LYS A 51 -13.25 -7.61 -9.10
N LEU A 52 -12.11 -8.22 -9.41
CA LEU A 52 -10.82 -7.79 -8.86
C LEU A 52 -10.42 -6.44 -9.44
N ASN A 53 -10.69 -6.21 -10.72
CA ASN A 53 -10.47 -4.93 -11.40
C ASN A 53 -11.24 -3.80 -10.71
N GLU A 54 -12.52 -3.99 -10.36
CA GLU A 54 -13.32 -2.97 -9.67
C GLU A 54 -12.67 -2.55 -8.34
N TRP A 55 -12.13 -3.51 -7.58
CA TRP A 55 -11.41 -3.23 -6.33
C TRP A 55 -10.07 -2.52 -6.57
N ILE A 56 -9.28 -2.97 -7.55
CA ILE A 56 -8.01 -2.33 -7.91
C ILE A 56 -8.25 -0.88 -8.35
N ASP A 57 -9.17 -0.66 -9.29
CA ASP A 57 -9.44 0.65 -9.88
C ASP A 57 -9.87 1.66 -8.80
N GLN A 58 -10.68 1.25 -7.83
CA GLN A 58 -11.09 2.11 -6.71
C GLN A 58 -9.89 2.57 -5.87
N LEU A 59 -8.98 1.65 -5.51
CA LEU A 59 -7.84 1.96 -4.65
C LEU A 59 -6.73 2.70 -5.41
N SER A 60 -6.46 2.31 -6.65
CA SER A 60 -5.50 2.99 -7.53
C SER A 60 -5.97 4.41 -7.85
N LYS A 61 -7.28 4.66 -8.03
CA LYS A 61 -7.79 6.03 -8.16
C LYS A 61 -7.43 6.89 -6.94
N PHE A 62 -7.65 6.39 -5.73
CA PHE A 62 -7.33 7.14 -4.51
C PHE A 62 -5.83 7.45 -4.42
N THR A 63 -4.98 6.44 -4.59
CA THR A 63 -3.51 6.60 -4.44
C THR A 63 -2.91 7.46 -5.56
N THR A 64 -3.45 7.37 -6.78
CA THR A 64 -3.04 8.22 -7.92
C THR A 64 -3.40 9.68 -7.71
N GLU A 65 -4.62 9.98 -7.27
CA GLU A 65 -5.02 11.34 -6.89
C GLU A 65 -4.05 11.94 -5.85
N LYS A 66 -3.60 11.14 -4.88
CA LYS A 66 -2.62 11.58 -3.88
C LYS A 66 -1.23 11.87 -4.47
N PHE A 67 -0.60 10.92 -5.16
CA PHE A 67 0.76 11.21 -5.66
C PHE A 67 0.79 12.32 -6.72
N TYR A 68 -0.25 12.46 -7.56
CA TYR A 68 -0.34 13.62 -8.46
C TYR A 68 -0.54 14.92 -7.69
N GLY A 69 -1.33 14.92 -6.61
CA GLY A 69 -1.49 16.07 -5.71
C GLY A 69 -0.18 16.52 -5.05
N TYR A 70 0.75 15.58 -4.81
CA TYR A 70 2.09 15.86 -4.28
C TYR A 70 3.12 16.23 -5.36
N GLY A 71 2.70 16.44 -6.61
CA GLY A 71 3.57 16.94 -7.68
C GLY A 71 4.37 15.85 -8.39
N PHE A 72 3.85 14.62 -8.47
CA PHE A 72 4.46 13.58 -9.30
C PHE A 72 4.58 14.03 -10.76
N VAL A 73 5.78 13.87 -11.33
CA VAL A 73 6.05 14.14 -12.74
C VAL A 73 6.24 12.81 -13.47
N ASN A 74 5.34 12.50 -14.41
CA ASN A 74 5.40 11.24 -15.15
C ASN A 74 6.67 11.16 -16.02
N GLY A 75 7.39 10.04 -15.93
CA GLY A 75 8.62 9.80 -16.69
C GLY A 75 9.87 10.47 -16.13
N ASP A 76 9.76 11.33 -15.11
CA ASP A 76 10.91 12.05 -14.55
C ASP A 76 11.36 11.43 -13.22
N ARG A 77 12.34 10.53 -13.30
CA ARG A 77 12.91 9.89 -12.11
C ARG A 77 13.64 10.90 -11.21
N GLU A 78 14.30 11.90 -11.80
CA GLU A 78 15.12 12.84 -11.05
C GLU A 78 14.27 13.84 -10.27
N ALA A 79 13.16 14.33 -10.85
CA ALA A 79 12.20 15.17 -10.14
C ALA A 79 11.53 14.45 -8.97
N ASN A 80 11.31 13.13 -9.07
CA ASN A 80 10.60 12.35 -8.06
C ASN A 80 11.50 11.74 -6.97
N LYS A 81 12.84 11.70 -7.15
CA LYS A 81 13.74 10.91 -6.28
C LYS A 81 13.73 11.33 -4.80
N ASP A 82 13.59 12.63 -4.55
CA ASP A 82 13.59 13.23 -3.21
C ASP A 82 12.19 13.68 -2.77
N ASN A 83 11.17 13.49 -3.61
CA ASN A 83 9.78 13.75 -3.27
C ASN A 83 9.19 12.54 -2.52
N TYR A 84 9.49 12.45 -1.23
CA TYR A 84 9.06 11.32 -0.39
C TYR A 84 7.54 11.10 -0.34
N PRO A 85 6.68 12.15 -0.28
CA PRO A 85 5.23 11.97 -0.41
C PRO A 85 4.83 11.25 -1.69
N VAL A 86 5.35 11.68 -2.83
CA VAL A 86 5.12 11.01 -4.13
C VAL A 86 5.57 9.56 -4.07
N ARG A 87 6.79 9.30 -3.59
CA ARG A 87 7.36 7.95 -3.52
C ARG A 87 6.52 7.04 -2.61
N TYR A 88 6.07 7.56 -1.48
CA TYR A 88 5.19 6.88 -0.54
C TYR A 88 3.89 6.43 -1.22
N TRP A 89 3.16 7.36 -1.83
CA TRP A 89 1.90 7.06 -2.50
C TRP A 89 2.06 6.13 -3.70
N CYS A 90 3.12 6.30 -4.52
CA CYS A 90 3.44 5.35 -5.58
C CYS A 90 3.76 3.94 -5.03
N LYS A 91 4.37 3.85 -3.84
CA LYS A 91 4.62 2.56 -3.18
C LYS A 91 3.33 1.89 -2.75
N LEU A 92 2.39 2.65 -2.18
CA LEU A 92 1.08 2.12 -1.78
C LEU A 92 0.27 1.63 -2.97
N ASP A 93 0.31 2.34 -4.11
CA ASP A 93 -0.34 1.90 -5.35
C ASP A 93 0.27 0.58 -5.86
N SER A 94 1.61 0.51 -5.93
CA SER A 94 2.32 -0.72 -6.30
C SER A 94 1.99 -1.89 -5.38
N LEU A 95 1.78 -1.62 -4.09
CA LEU A 95 1.47 -2.63 -3.07
C LEU A 95 0.10 -3.28 -3.29
N ILE A 96 -0.88 -2.59 -3.92
CA ILE A 96 -2.19 -3.16 -4.27
C ILE A 96 -2.02 -4.43 -5.12
N VAL A 97 -1.11 -4.39 -6.09
CA VAL A 97 -0.84 -5.52 -6.99
C VAL A 97 -0.01 -6.59 -6.31
N ASP A 98 1.02 -6.20 -5.57
CA ASP A 98 1.93 -7.11 -4.88
C ASP A 98 1.32 -7.77 -3.63
N ILE A 99 0.14 -7.33 -3.19
CA ILE A 99 -0.50 -7.79 -1.93
C ILE A 99 -0.78 -9.30 -1.89
N ILE A 100 -0.85 -9.95 -3.05
CA ILE A 100 -0.96 -11.41 -3.15
C ILE A 100 0.23 -12.14 -2.52
N TRP A 101 1.33 -11.45 -2.24
CA TRP A 101 2.49 -12.00 -1.57
C TRP A 101 2.60 -11.59 -0.10
N SER A 102 1.60 -10.87 0.44
CA SER A 102 1.57 -10.44 1.83
C SER A 102 1.52 -11.64 2.78
N PRO A 103 2.25 -11.59 3.91
CA PRO A 103 2.09 -12.56 4.99
C PRO A 103 0.70 -12.49 5.64
N HIS A 104 -0.02 -11.38 5.51
CA HIS A 104 -1.38 -11.19 6.02
C HIS A 104 -2.46 -11.75 5.08
N LEU A 105 -2.09 -12.22 3.88
CA LEU A 105 -3.03 -12.80 2.94
C LEU A 105 -3.57 -14.14 3.43
N LYS A 106 -4.87 -14.17 3.72
CA LYS A 106 -5.61 -15.39 4.03
C LYS A 106 -6.39 -15.84 2.78
N SER A 107 -5.91 -16.88 2.12
CA SER A 107 -6.54 -17.43 0.91
C SER A 107 -6.65 -18.95 1.00
N GLU A 108 -7.79 -19.49 0.60
CA GLU A 108 -8.04 -20.93 0.45
C GLU A 108 -7.60 -21.45 -0.93
N THR A 109 -7.10 -20.56 -1.78
CA THR A 109 -6.65 -20.86 -3.15
C THR A 109 -5.21 -20.43 -3.32
N SER A 110 -4.64 -20.65 -4.51
CA SER A 110 -3.36 -20.06 -4.85
C SER A 110 -3.39 -18.53 -4.66
N ASN A 111 -2.28 -17.95 -4.20
CA ASN A 111 -2.20 -16.52 -3.90
C ASN A 111 -2.70 -15.62 -5.05
N HIS A 112 -2.39 -15.97 -6.29
CA HIS A 112 -2.81 -15.19 -7.47
C HIS A 112 -4.30 -15.35 -7.80
N HIS A 113 -4.99 -16.37 -7.28
CA HIS A 113 -6.45 -16.57 -7.40
C HIS A 113 -7.24 -16.05 -6.19
N SER A 114 -6.56 -15.50 -5.18
CA SER A 114 -7.21 -14.93 -4.00
C SER A 114 -8.24 -13.87 -4.38
N SER A 115 -9.36 -13.89 -3.65
CA SER A 115 -10.47 -12.95 -3.83
C SER A 115 -10.05 -11.50 -3.60
N ALA A 116 -10.83 -10.57 -4.13
CA ALA A 116 -10.67 -9.15 -3.83
C ALA A 116 -10.81 -8.88 -2.32
N TYR A 117 -11.72 -9.60 -1.64
CA TYR A 117 -11.90 -9.51 -0.19
C TYR A 117 -10.62 -9.87 0.58
N SER A 118 -10.02 -11.04 0.31
CA SER A 118 -8.80 -11.46 0.99
C SER A 118 -7.63 -10.50 0.77
N ARG A 119 -7.51 -9.96 -0.45
CA ARG A 119 -6.50 -8.95 -0.78
C ARG A 119 -6.75 -7.63 -0.07
N ASN A 120 -8.01 -7.20 0.05
CA ASN A 120 -8.40 -6.01 0.79
C ASN A 120 -8.05 -6.12 2.28
N GLU A 121 -8.36 -7.26 2.90
CA GLU A 121 -7.99 -7.51 4.31
C GLU A 121 -6.48 -7.47 4.51
N ALA A 122 -5.72 -8.09 3.60
CA ALA A 122 -4.26 -8.04 3.64
C ALA A 122 -3.73 -6.61 3.45
N TYR A 123 -4.30 -5.84 2.51
CA TYR A 123 -3.89 -4.46 2.26
C TYR A 123 -4.14 -3.56 3.48
N ILE A 124 -5.32 -3.68 4.12
CA ILE A 124 -5.61 -2.99 5.38
C ILE A 124 -4.57 -3.32 6.45
N ALA A 125 -4.21 -4.60 6.60
CA ALA A 125 -3.22 -5.02 7.59
C ALA A 125 -1.82 -4.43 7.30
N GLU A 126 -1.39 -4.39 6.05
CA GLU A 126 -0.12 -3.74 5.67
C GLU A 126 -0.15 -2.23 5.94
N LEU A 127 -1.26 -1.53 5.61
CA LEU A 127 -1.41 -0.09 5.89
C LEU A 127 -1.36 0.19 7.40
N GLN A 128 -2.06 -0.61 8.21
CA GLN A 128 -2.02 -0.49 9.66
C GLN A 128 -0.61 -0.73 10.22
N LEU A 129 0.13 -1.67 9.63
CA LEU A 129 1.51 -1.94 10.03
C LEU A 129 2.45 -0.77 9.66
N ILE A 130 2.27 -0.14 8.50
CA ILE A 130 2.99 1.08 8.12
C ILE A 130 2.75 2.19 9.16
N LEU A 131 1.49 2.43 9.53
CA LEU A 131 1.15 3.44 10.54
C LEU A 131 1.78 3.11 11.90
N LYS A 132 1.70 1.85 12.34
CA LYS A 132 2.29 1.39 13.60
C LYS A 132 3.82 1.54 13.62
N ILE A 133 4.49 1.30 12.48
CA ILE A 133 5.94 1.54 12.34
C ILE A 133 6.22 3.05 12.43
N ALA A 134 5.42 3.88 11.77
CA ALA A 134 5.62 5.33 11.78
C ALA A 134 5.42 5.96 13.18
N GLU A 135 4.55 5.37 14.01
CA GLU A 135 4.32 5.76 15.40
C GLU A 135 5.48 5.36 16.33
N ASN A 136 6.16 4.24 16.06
CA ASN A 136 7.23 3.72 16.90
C ASN A 136 8.35 3.07 16.07
N PRO A 137 9.15 3.88 15.34
CA PRO A 137 10.14 3.37 14.39
C PRO A 137 11.28 2.60 15.06
N GLU A 138 11.66 2.99 16.28
CA GLU A 138 12.73 2.36 17.09
C GLU A 138 12.46 0.88 17.39
N SER A 139 11.18 0.47 17.36
CA SER A 139 10.77 -0.91 17.61
C SER A 139 10.89 -1.84 16.40
N TYR A 140 11.30 -1.31 15.24
CA TYR A 140 11.39 -2.06 13.99
C TYR A 140 12.74 -1.86 13.33
N ASP A 141 13.34 -2.94 12.85
CA ASP A 141 14.50 -2.85 11.95
C ASP A 141 14.05 -2.36 10.57
N LEU A 142 14.35 -1.10 10.27
CA LEU A 142 14.04 -0.44 9.00
C LEU A 142 15.22 -0.42 8.03
N THR A 143 16.27 -1.20 8.28
CA THR A 143 17.38 -1.35 7.33
C THR A 143 16.85 -1.99 6.04
N VAL A 144 17.03 -1.28 4.92
CA VAL A 144 16.52 -1.64 3.58
C VAL A 144 17.68 -2.06 2.69
#